data_AF-A0A645FBD3-F1
#
_entry.id   AF-A0A645FBD3-F1
#
_cell.length_a   1.000
_cell.length_b   1.000
_cell.length_c   1.000
_cell.angle_alpha   90.00
_cell.angle_beta   90.00
_cell.angle_gamma   90.00
#
_symmetry.space_group_name_H-M   'P 1'
#
loop_
_entity.id
_entity.type
_entity.pdbx_description
1 polymer ?
#
loop_
_entity_poly.entity_id
_entity_poly.type
_entity_poly.pdbx_seq_one_letter_code
_entity_poly.pdbx_strand_id
1 'polypeptide(L)'
;MTCTSGHSRNRHVGEELGRGKTLPEILKEMGMVVAEGVTTARGAYTLARRTGTATPIIDETYAILYEGRDVPSAIRNLMSRSAGQE
;
A
#
# COMPACT_ATOMS: atom_id res chain seq x y z
N MET A 1 17.86 -4.34 -3.37
CA MET A 1 16.85 -4.31 -2.28
C MET A 1 15.92 -3.13 -2.46
N THR A 2 14.61 -3.33 -2.59
CA THR A 2 13.62 -2.26 -2.79
C THR A 2 13.03 -1.74 -1.49
N CYS A 3 12.98 -2.55 -0.43
CA CYS A 3 12.41 -2.15 0.86
C CYS A 3 13.38 -1.30 1.71
N THR A 4 14.69 -1.41 1.47
CA THR A 4 15.73 -0.75 2.30
C THR A 4 16.52 0.32 1.54
N SER A 5 16.42 0.39 0.20
CA SER A 5 17.12 1.40 -0.60
C SER A 5 16.36 2.73 -0.58
N GLY A 6 17.05 3.83 -0.24
CA GLY A 6 16.50 5.18 -0.31
C GLY A 6 16.16 5.65 -1.74
N HIS A 7 16.71 4.99 -2.77
CA HIS A 7 16.39 5.28 -4.18
C HIS A 7 15.11 4.57 -4.66
N SER A 8 14.47 3.78 -3.81
CA SER A 8 13.25 3.05 -4.17
C SER A 8 12.05 3.99 -4.23
N ARG A 9 11.48 4.13 -5.43
CA ARG A 9 10.23 4.88 -5.64
C ARG A 9 9.08 4.34 -4.79
N ASN A 10 8.99 3.02 -4.63
CA ASN A 10 7.96 2.39 -3.77
C ASN A 10 8.15 2.78 -2.31
N ARG A 11 9.40 2.80 -1.83
CA ARG A 11 9.71 3.22 -0.47
C ARG A 11 9.36 4.69 -0.27
N HIS A 12 9.73 5.55 -1.21
CA HIS A 12 9.41 6.97 -1.15
C HIS A 12 7.88 7.20 -1.06
N VAL A 13 7.09 6.55 -1.92
CA VAL A 13 5.62 6.61 -1.83
C VAL A 13 5.11 6.17 -0.46
N GLY A 14 5.62 5.05 0.07
CA GLY A 14 5.23 4.56 1.40
C GLY A 14 5.58 5.53 2.53
N GLU A 15 6.76 6.16 2.48
CA GLU A 15 7.19 7.16 3.47
C GLU A 15 6.31 8.41 3.44
N GLU A 16 5.97 8.92 2.25
CA GLU A 16 5.10 10.09 2.10
C GLU A 16 3.65 9.79 2.54
N LEU A 17 3.12 8.61 2.20
CA LEU A 17 1.83 8.14 2.72
C LEU A 17 1.84 8.10 4.27
N GLY A 18 2.93 7.59 4.85
CA GLY A 18 3.11 7.56 6.31
C GLY A 18 3.23 8.95 6.95
N ARG A 19 3.68 9.95 6.20
CA ARG A 19 3.68 11.37 6.61
C ARG A 19 2.31 12.05 6.46
N GLY A 20 1.30 11.32 5.96
CA GLY A 20 -0.07 11.80 5.82
C GLY A 20 -0.38 12.44 4.48
N LYS A 21 0.53 12.41 3.50
CA LYS A 21 0.22 12.86 2.14
C LYS A 21 -0.70 11.86 1.44
N THR A 22 -1.55 12.38 0.56
CA THR A 22 -2.41 11.56 -0.29
C THR A 22 -1.65 11.07 -1.53
N LEU A 23 -2.05 9.94 -2.09
CA LEU A 23 -1.44 9.41 -3.31
C LEU A 23 -1.43 10.43 -4.48
N PRO A 24 -2.49 11.20 -4.75
CA PRO A 24 -2.47 12.22 -5.79
C PRO A 24 -1.41 13.32 -5.57
N GLU A 25 -1.20 13.77 -4.33
CA GLU A 25 -0.17 14.75 -3.99
C GLU A 25 1.23 14.20 -4.28
N ILE A 26 1.48 12.96 -3.85
CA ILE A 26 2.76 12.26 -4.05
C ILE A 26 3.05 12.10 -5.55
N LEU A 27 2.07 11.64 -6.34
CA LEU A 27 2.25 11.45 -7.78
C LEU A 27 2.50 12.77 -8.52
N LYS A 28 1.88 13.86 -8.06
CA LYS A 28 2.12 15.21 -8.60
C LYS A 28 3.56 15.67 -8.31
N GLU A 29 4.06 15.45 -7.10
CA GLU A 29 5.46 15.79 -6.73
C GLU A 29 6.48 14.94 -7.50
N MET A 30 6.18 13.66 -7.74
CA MET A 30 7.04 12.74 -8.50
C MET A 30 7.02 12.97 -10.02
N GLY A 31 6.26 13.96 -10.52
CA GLY A 31 6.21 14.29 -11.95
C GLY A 31 5.50 13.23 -12.79
N MET A 32 4.39 12.65 -12.30
CA MET A 32 3.56 11.65 -12.99
C MET A 32 4.25 10.29 -13.25
N VAL A 33 5.43 10.05 -12.67
CA VAL A 33 6.07 8.72 -12.68
C VAL A 33 5.45 7.87 -11.58
N VAL A 34 4.58 6.93 -11.96
CA VAL A 34 3.93 6.02 -11.02
C VAL A 34 4.94 4.98 -10.54
N ALA A 35 5.09 4.85 -9.22
CA ALA A 35 5.86 3.76 -8.63
C ALA A 35 5.16 2.42 -8.94
N GLU A 36 5.91 1.42 -9.44
CA GLU A 36 5.38 0.11 -9.86
C GLU A 36 4.45 -0.51 -8.81
N GLY A 37 4.81 -0.39 -7.53
CA GLY A 37 4.06 -0.95 -6.41
C GLY A 37 2.62 -0.43 -6.33
N VAL A 38 2.34 0.80 -6.79
CA VAL A 38 0.98 1.35 -6.83
C VAL A 38 0.10 0.51 -7.76
N THR A 39 0.53 0.33 -9.00
CA THR A 39 -0.20 -0.46 -10.00
C THR A 39 -0.23 -1.95 -9.64
N THR A 40 0.89 -2.47 -9.14
CA THR A 40 1.00 -3.88 -8.74
C THR A 40 0.10 -4.22 -7.56
N ALA A 41 -0.09 -3.33 -6.59
CA ALA A 41 -1.01 -3.54 -5.48
C ALA A 41 -2.45 -3.79 -5.95
N ARG A 42 -2.92 -3.06 -6.97
CA ARG A 42 -4.25 -3.29 -7.59
C ARG A 42 -4.35 -4.67 -8.23
N GLY A 43 -3.31 -5.07 -8.96
CA GLY A 43 -3.25 -6.40 -9.59
C GLY A 43 -3.24 -7.53 -8.56
N ALA A 44 -2.40 -7.39 -7.54
CA ALA A 44 -2.27 -8.35 -6.44
C ALA A 44 -3.60 -8.50 -5.66
N TYR A 45 -4.25 -7.39 -5.31
CA TYR A 45 -5.56 -7.40 -4.66
C TYR A 45 -6.61 -8.13 -5.52
N THR A 46 -6.68 -7.79 -6.80
CA THR A 46 -7.62 -8.43 -7.75
C THR A 46 -7.37 -9.93 -7.86
N LEU A 47 -6.11 -10.36 -7.93
CA LEU A 47 -5.75 -11.77 -7.98
C LEU A 47 -6.15 -12.49 -6.69
N ALA A 48 -5.84 -11.91 -5.53
CA ALA A 48 -6.17 -12.49 -4.23
C ALA A 48 -7.68 -12.70 -4.04
N ARG A 49 -8.52 -11.75 -4.51
CA ARG A 49 -9.98 -11.92 -4.51
C ARG A 49 -10.44 -13.04 -5.44
N ARG A 50 -9.79 -13.22 -6.60
CA ARG A 50 -10.11 -14.31 -7.53
C ARG A 50 -9.73 -15.69 -7.00
N THR A 51 -8.65 -15.78 -6.23
CA THR A 51 -8.15 -17.05 -5.68
C THR A 51 -8.67 -17.36 -4.28
N GLY A 52 -9.42 -16.44 -3.66
CA GLY A 52 -9.87 -16.58 -2.28
C GLY A 52 -8.74 -16.53 -1.26
N THR A 53 -7.57 -15.97 -1.61
CA THR A 53 -6.40 -15.94 -0.74
C THR A 53 -6.50 -14.77 0.24
N ALA A 54 -6.35 -15.07 1.53
CA ALA A 54 -6.24 -14.05 2.56
C ALA A 54 -4.93 -13.28 2.38
N THR A 55 -5.01 -11.97 2.11
CA THR A 55 -3.82 -11.13 1.90
C THR A 55 -3.95 -9.80 2.66
N PRO A 56 -3.95 -9.82 4.00
CA PRO A 56 -4.25 -8.67 4.85
C PRO A 56 -3.40 -7.43 4.55
N ILE A 57 -2.11 -7.63 4.25
CA ILE A 57 -1.19 -6.53 3.92
C ILE A 57 -1.55 -5.94 2.55
N ILE A 58 -1.89 -6.78 1.57
CA ILE A 58 -2.31 -6.32 0.23
C ILE A 58 -3.65 -5.60 0.33
N ASP A 59 -4.60 -6.15 1.10
CA ASP A 59 -5.93 -5.58 1.32
C ASP A 59 -5.82 -4.17 1.92
N GLU A 60 -5.01 -3.99 2.97
CA GLU A 60 -4.82 -2.68 3.60
C GLU A 60 -4.00 -1.73 2.72
N THR A 61 -3.01 -2.22 1.98
CA THR A 61 -2.27 -1.41 1.00
C THR A 61 -3.19 -0.92 -0.12
N TYR A 62 -4.08 -1.78 -0.62
CA TYR A 62 -5.07 -1.42 -1.62
C TYR A 62 -6.03 -0.36 -1.07
N ALA A 63 -6.54 -0.54 0.15
CA ALA A 63 -7.46 0.41 0.76
C ALA A 63 -6.83 1.81 0.95
N ILE A 64 -5.55 1.88 1.33
CA ILE A 64 -4.83 3.17 1.42
C ILE A 64 -4.72 3.83 0.04
N LEU A 65 -4.31 3.06 -0.98
CA LEU A 65 -4.02 3.60 -2.30
C LEU A 65 -5.28 3.96 -3.12
N TYR A 66 -6.38 3.24 -2.91
CA TYR A 66 -7.55 3.27 -3.80
C TYR A 66 -8.89 3.54 -3.10
N GLU A 67 -9.00 3.33 -1.79
CA GLU A 67 -10.25 3.51 -1.03
C GLU A 67 -10.18 4.66 -0.03
N GLY A 68 -9.06 5.39 0.02
CA GLY A 68 -8.90 6.56 0.90
C GLY A 68 -8.71 6.22 2.38
N ARG A 69 -8.31 4.99 2.71
CA ARG A 69 -8.01 4.59 4.09
C ARG A 69 -6.77 5.34 4.60
N ASP A 70 -6.84 5.92 5.79
CA ASP A 70 -5.68 6.51 6.44
C ASP A 70 -4.70 5.45 6.97
N VAL A 71 -3.41 5.76 6.92
CA VAL A 71 -2.33 4.84 7.34
C VAL A 71 -2.48 4.40 8.81
N PRO A 72 -2.79 5.27 9.79
CA PRO A 72 -3.03 4.84 11.17
C PRO A 72 -4.16 3.80 11.31
N SER A 73 -5.27 3.98 10.60
CA SER A 73 -6.37 3.01 10.59
C SER A 73 -5.96 1.67 9.97
N ALA A 74 -5.22 1.69 8.87
CA ALA A 74 -4.71 0.47 8.24
C ALA A 74 -3.77 -0.30 9.18
N ILE A 75 -2.86 0.39 9.86
CA ILE A 75 -1.97 -0.23 10.85
C ILE A 75 -2.79 -0.81 12.01
N ARG A 76 -3.75 -0.06 12.55
CA ARG A 76 -4.64 -0.56 13.62
C ARG A 76 -5.37 -1.83 13.21
N ASN A 77 -5.92 -1.86 11.99
CA ASN A 77 -6.56 -3.06 11.46
C ASN A 77 -5.61 -4.25 11.44
N LEU A 78 -4.41 -4.08 10.85
CA LEU A 78 -3.40 -5.14 10.77
C LEU A 78 -3.01 -5.66 12.17
N MET A 79 -2.80 -4.76 13.12
CA MET A 79 -2.37 -5.09 14.48
C MET A 79 -3.47 -5.67 15.35
N SER A 80 -4.74 -5.36 15.07
CA SER A 80 -5.91 -5.89 15.79
C SER A 80 -6.33 -7.28 15.34
N ARG A 81 -5.74 -7.81 14.26
CA ARG A 81 -6.04 -9.16 13.78
C ARG A 81 -5.59 -10.18 14.82
N SER A 82 -6.45 -11.17 15.08
CA SER A 82 -6.09 -12.33 15.90
C SER A 82 -4.87 -13.04 15.30
N ALA A 83 -3.86 -13.31 16.13
CA ALA A 83 -2.74 -14.14 15.71
C ALA A 83 -3.25 -15.52 15.29
N GLY A 84 -2.91 -15.98 14.08
CA GLY A 84 -3.18 -17.34 13.63
C GLY A 84 -4.50 -17.55 12.87
N GLN A 85 -4.69 -16.85 11.76
CA GLN A 85 -5.55 -17.32 10.66
C GLN A 85 -4.73 -17.12 9.37
N GLU A 86 -3.77 -18.03 9.16
CA GLU A 86 -3.17 -18.32 7.85
C GLU A 86 -3.77 -19.63 7.34
#